data_AF-A0A0P9FD03-F1
#
_entry.id   AF-A0A0P9FD03-F1
#
_cell.length_a   1.000
_cell.length_b   1.000
_cell.length_c   1.000
_cell.angle_alpha   90.00
_cell.angle_beta   90.00
_cell.angle_gamma   90.00
#
_symmetry.space_group_name_H-M   'P 1'
#
loop_
_entity.id
_entity.type
_entity.pdbx_description
1 polymer ?
#
loop_
_entity_poly.entity_id
_entity_poly.type
_entity_poly.pdbx_seq_one_letter_code
_entity_poly.pdbx_strand_id
1 'polypeptide(L)'
;DGGCGAGMLMYGLSLRHGWGCQVNTPLGFRFLQMAAESVVADLDRVVFGGRTLRPRCVLTFSPSRRSPSRSLGLTPTFGLQSELVLALHEIGASYRFGWGVDKSKQMAVSYFRLAADLGDVDAQQDLAFALANGKGCKKDLKEAARFYRLAIAQGAPSFGLSWVYKDKYLGA
;
A
#
# COMPACT_ATOMS: atom_id res chain seq x y z
N ASP A 1 15.07 19.74 3.59
CA ASP A 1 13.69 19.24 3.72
C ASP A 1 13.20 18.75 2.36
N GLY A 2 13.01 17.44 2.20
CA GLY A 2 12.98 16.75 0.90
C GLY A 2 11.78 16.99 -0.04
N GLY A 3 11.34 18.23 -0.28
CA GLY A 3 10.37 18.54 -1.34
C GLY A 3 8.94 18.01 -1.10
N CYS A 4 8.16 17.88 -2.18
CA CYS A 4 6.80 17.31 -2.18
C CYS A 4 6.81 15.78 -2.01
N GLY A 5 5.69 15.20 -1.57
CA GLY A 5 5.54 13.75 -1.35
C GLY A 5 5.92 12.91 -2.58
N ALA A 6 5.43 13.28 -3.77
CA ALA A 6 5.84 12.66 -5.04
C ALA A 6 7.36 12.69 -5.29
N GLY A 7 8.03 13.81 -4.94
CA GLY A 7 9.49 13.94 -5.10
C GLY A 7 10.25 12.98 -4.18
N MET A 8 9.82 12.85 -2.93
CA MET A 8 10.38 11.87 -1.99
C MET A 8 10.18 10.44 -2.49
N LEU A 9 8.99 10.11 -3.01
CA LEU A 9 8.71 8.80 -3.58
C LEU A 9 9.64 8.48 -4.74
N MET A 10 9.74 9.37 -5.73
CA MET A 10 10.59 9.17 -6.90
C MET A 10 12.07 9.06 -6.53
N TYR A 11 12.54 9.86 -5.56
CA TYR A 11 13.91 9.76 -5.06
C TYR A 11 14.16 8.44 -4.31
N GLY A 12 13.19 7.95 -3.54
CA GLY A 12 13.25 6.64 -2.90
C GLY A 12 13.38 5.51 -3.92
N LEU A 13 12.62 5.58 -5.02
CA LEU A 13 12.67 4.62 -6.11
C LEU A 13 13.98 4.68 -6.90
N SER A 14 14.51 5.88 -7.15
CA SER A 14 15.80 6.04 -7.85
C SER A 14 16.95 5.43 -7.07
N LEU A 15 16.96 5.60 -5.75
CA LEU A 15 17.99 5.01 -4.87
C LEU A 15 17.89 3.48 -4.77
N ARG A 16 16.68 2.95 -4.93
CA ARG A 16 16.43 1.51 -4.96
C ARG A 16 16.96 0.86 -6.24
N HIS A 17 16.67 1.48 -7.39
CA HIS A 17 17.02 0.93 -8.72
C HIS A 17 18.35 1.45 -9.28
N GLY A 18 18.92 2.50 -8.71
CA GLY A 18 20.16 3.13 -9.17
C GLY A 18 19.98 4.08 -10.36
N TRP A 19 18.83 4.75 -10.48
CA TRP A 19 18.60 5.70 -11.57
C TRP A 19 19.37 7.00 -11.33
N GLY A 20 20.50 7.16 -12.03
CA GLY A 20 21.32 8.39 -11.97
C GLY A 20 21.97 8.68 -10.62
N CYS A 21 21.89 7.77 -9.65
CA CYS A 21 22.47 7.90 -8.31
C CYS A 21 23.01 6.54 -7.82
N GLN A 22 23.90 6.57 -6.83
CA GLN A 22 24.42 5.33 -6.21
C GLN A 22 23.28 4.58 -5.49
N VAL A 23 23.24 3.27 -5.66
CA VAL A 23 22.22 2.41 -5.05
C VAL A 23 22.35 2.45 -3.54
N ASN A 24 21.29 2.91 -2.86
CA ASN A 24 21.21 2.95 -1.41
C ASN A 24 19.80 2.52 -0.98
N THR A 25 19.60 1.21 -0.85
CA THR A 25 18.31 0.62 -0.51
C THR A 25 17.76 1.02 0.87
N PRO A 26 18.52 1.09 1.98
CA PRO A 26 17.96 1.50 3.27
C PRO A 26 17.57 2.97 3.29
N LEU A 27 18.32 3.83 2.61
CA LEU A 27 17.97 5.24 2.49
C LEU A 27 16.73 5.41 1.60
N GLY A 28 16.65 4.69 0.47
CA GLY A 28 15.47 4.68 -0.39
C GLY A 28 14.19 4.27 0.35
N PHE A 29 14.26 3.25 1.20
CA PHE A 29 13.14 2.82 2.03
C PHE A 29 12.66 3.91 3.00
N ARG A 30 13.58 4.65 3.63
CA ARG A 30 13.21 5.78 4.50
C ARG A 30 12.48 6.89 3.74
N PHE A 31 12.91 7.18 2.51
CA PHE A 31 12.21 8.19 1.68
C PHE A 31 10.81 7.75 1.27
N LEU A 32 10.58 6.45 1.03
CA LEU A 32 9.23 5.92 0.80
C LEU A 32 8.33 6.10 2.04
N GLN A 33 8.87 5.85 3.24
CA GLN A 33 8.13 6.09 4.49
C GLN A 33 7.80 7.57 4.68
N MET A 34 8.78 8.46 4.47
CA MET A 34 8.57 9.90 4.55
C MET A 34 7.54 10.40 3.52
N ALA A 35 7.54 9.84 2.31
CA ALA A 35 6.56 10.16 1.29
C ALA A 35 5.14 9.84 1.78
N ALA A 36 4.91 8.62 2.30
CA ALA A 36 3.61 8.23 2.86
C ALA A 36 3.18 9.14 4.03
N GLU A 37 4.09 9.48 4.94
CA GLU A 37 3.81 10.36 6.08
C GLU A 37 3.46 11.79 5.64
N SER A 38 4.14 12.33 4.63
CA SER A 38 3.87 13.67 4.11
C SER A 38 2.45 13.79 3.57
N VAL A 39 1.99 12.77 2.83
CA VAL A 39 0.63 12.76 2.25
C VAL A 39 -0.43 12.63 3.34
N VAL A 40 -0.19 11.80 4.37
CA VAL A 40 -1.10 11.71 5.53
C VAL A 40 -1.19 13.05 6.26
N ALA A 41 -0.05 13.73 6.46
CA ALA A 41 -0.04 15.04 7.11
C ALA A 41 -0.79 16.12 6.29
N ASP A 42 -0.68 16.06 4.95
CA ASP A 42 -1.42 16.98 4.08
C ASP A 42 -2.92 16.69 4.06
N LEU A 43 -3.33 15.42 4.08
CA LEU A 43 -4.72 15.02 4.27
C LEU A 43 -5.26 15.53 5.62
N ASP A 44 -4.51 15.37 6.71
CA ASP A 44 -4.91 15.88 8.03
C ASP A 44 -5.08 17.40 8.05
N ARG A 45 -4.23 18.15 7.33
CA ARG A 45 -4.36 19.61 7.20
C ARG A 45 -5.64 20.00 6.46
N VAL A 46 -5.98 19.29 5.39
CA VAL A 46 -7.21 19.51 4.60
C VAL A 46 -8.45 19.15 5.43
N VAL A 47 -8.39 18.06 6.20
CA VAL A 47 -9.53 17.55 7.00
C VAL A 47 -9.76 18.37 8.27
N PHE A 48 -8.70 18.79 8.96
CA PHE A 48 -8.79 19.44 10.28
C PHE A 48 -8.47 20.95 10.27
N GLY A 49 -8.27 21.56 9.11
CA GLY A 49 -8.21 23.01 8.94
C GLY A 49 -7.22 23.70 9.88
N GLY A 50 -6.02 23.13 10.07
CA GLY A 50 -4.93 23.79 10.80
C GLY A 50 -4.83 23.54 12.31
N ARG A 51 -5.56 22.58 12.90
CA ARG A 51 -5.20 22.09 14.25
C ARG A 51 -4.07 21.07 14.12
N THR A 52 -2.82 21.52 14.24
CA THR A 52 -1.65 20.64 14.30
C THR A 52 -1.69 19.78 15.56
N LEU A 53 -2.37 18.63 15.49
CA LEU A 53 -2.01 17.49 16.33
C LEU A 53 -0.70 16.97 15.75
N ARG A 54 0.40 17.03 16.52
CA ARG A 54 1.69 16.48 16.07
C ARG A 54 1.44 15.06 15.55
N PRO A 55 1.86 14.70 14.33
CA PRO A 55 1.67 13.35 13.84
C PRO A 55 2.50 12.45 14.73
N ARG A 56 1.81 11.70 15.59
CA ARG A 56 2.43 10.69 16.43
C ARG A 56 2.75 9.53 15.51
N CYS A 57 3.88 9.63 14.80
CA CYS A 57 4.51 8.62 13.92
C CYS A 57 3.65 7.34 13.79
N VAL A 58 2.63 7.40 12.94
CA VAL A 58 1.53 6.42 12.93
C VAL A 58 1.98 5.10 12.28
N LEU A 59 3.19 5.07 11.70
CA LEU A 59 3.75 3.89 11.04
C LEU A 59 4.59 2.99 11.97
N THR A 60 4.84 3.37 13.23
CA THR A 60 5.31 2.39 14.22
C THR A 60 4.11 1.63 14.77
N PHE A 61 3.82 0.47 14.16
CA PHE A 61 2.73 -0.42 14.56
C PHE A 61 2.95 -0.96 15.99
N SER A 62 2.43 -0.25 17.00
CA SER A 62 2.27 -0.78 18.36
C SER A 62 0.89 -1.44 18.48
N PRO A 63 0.78 -2.70 18.95
CA PRO A 63 -0.44 -3.51 18.86
C PRO A 63 -1.52 -3.14 19.90
N SER A 64 -1.54 -1.91 20.40
CA SER A 64 -2.44 -1.49 21.48
C SER A 64 -2.97 -0.08 21.24
N ARG A 65 -4.06 0.02 20.48
CA ARG A 65 -5.32 0.72 20.85
C ARG A 65 -6.18 1.05 19.63
N ARG A 66 -7.42 0.53 19.69
CA ARG A 66 -8.68 0.98 19.07
C ARG A 66 -8.64 1.44 17.62
N SER A 67 -9.12 0.55 16.75
CA SER A 67 -9.72 0.89 15.46
C SER A 67 -10.79 1.98 15.61
N PRO A 68 -10.68 3.13 14.93
CA PRO A 68 -11.82 4.01 14.78
C PRO A 68 -12.70 3.44 13.66
N SER A 69 -13.77 2.76 14.04
CA SER A 69 -14.90 2.47 13.15
C SER A 69 -15.65 3.79 12.89
N ARG A 70 -15.17 4.56 11.92
CA ARG A 70 -15.94 5.65 11.32
C ARG A 70 -15.59 5.65 9.85
N SER A 71 -16.54 5.23 9.02
CA SER A 71 -16.51 5.41 7.57
C SER A 71 -16.48 6.92 7.29
N LEU A 72 -15.27 7.48 7.27
CA LEU A 72 -14.98 8.85 6.89
C LEU A 72 -15.31 8.98 5.40
N GLY A 73 -16.43 9.63 5.11
CA GLY A 73 -16.73 10.11 3.77
C GLY A 73 -15.71 11.18 3.41
N LEU A 74 -14.63 10.77 2.76
CA LEU A 74 -13.61 11.63 2.18
C LEU A 74 -13.40 11.12 0.76
N THR A 75 -13.74 11.93 -0.24
CA THR A 75 -13.09 11.82 -1.54
C THR A 75 -11.80 12.62 -1.42
N PRO A 76 -10.62 11.98 -1.26
CA PRO A 76 -9.39 12.72 -1.33
C PRO A 76 -9.34 13.39 -2.71
N THR A 77 -8.76 14.60 -2.80
CA THR A 77 -8.41 15.15 -4.10
C THR A 77 -7.60 14.11 -4.86
N PHE A 78 -8.09 13.71 -6.04
CA PHE A 78 -7.66 12.53 -6.80
C PHE A 78 -6.14 12.32 -6.85
N GLY A 79 -5.36 13.41 -6.97
CA GLY A 79 -3.89 13.35 -7.00
C GLY A 79 -3.21 12.91 -5.70
N LEU A 80 -3.67 13.37 -4.53
CA LEU A 80 -3.07 12.99 -3.23
C LEU A 80 -3.34 11.52 -2.89
N GLN A 81 -4.48 10.98 -3.34
CA GLN A 81 -4.80 9.57 -3.15
C GLN A 81 -3.83 8.66 -3.92
N SER A 82 -3.54 8.98 -5.17
CA SER A 82 -2.64 8.17 -6.00
C SER A 82 -1.21 8.13 -5.46
N GLU A 83 -0.70 9.23 -4.91
CA GLU A 83 0.65 9.27 -4.34
C GLU A 83 0.78 8.37 -3.11
N LEU A 84 -0.20 8.44 -2.20
CA LEU A 84 -0.24 7.60 -1.00
C LEU A 84 -0.34 6.13 -1.36
N VAL A 85 -1.21 5.80 -2.32
CA VAL A 85 -1.43 4.44 -2.81
C VAL A 85 -0.12 3.83 -3.31
N LEU A 86 0.58 4.54 -4.20
CA LEU A 86 1.85 4.09 -4.76
C LEU A 86 2.92 3.92 -3.66
N ALA A 87 3.01 4.86 -2.72
CA ALA A 87 3.96 4.76 -1.62
C ALA A 87 3.70 3.52 -0.75
N LEU A 88 2.44 3.24 -0.42
CA LEU A 88 2.07 2.07 0.38
C LEU A 88 2.35 0.75 -0.35
N HIS A 89 2.05 0.68 -1.65
CA HIS A 89 2.38 -0.48 -2.48
C HIS A 89 3.89 -0.73 -2.48
N GLU A 90 4.69 0.32 -2.67
CA GLU A 90 6.15 0.21 -2.74
C GLU A 90 6.80 -0.13 -1.40
N ILE A 91 6.24 0.33 -0.29
CA ILE A 91 6.62 -0.12 1.06
C ILE A 91 6.31 -1.61 1.22
N GLY A 92 5.12 -2.06 0.79
CA GLY A 92 4.75 -3.48 0.77
C GLY A 92 5.70 -4.35 -0.05
N ALA A 93 6.07 -3.88 -1.25
CA ALA A 93 7.06 -4.52 -2.10
C ALA A 93 8.45 -4.59 -1.42
N SER A 94 8.85 -3.53 -0.73
CA SER A 94 10.11 -3.48 0.01
C SER A 94 10.17 -4.53 1.12
N TYR A 95 9.09 -4.75 1.88
CA TYR A 95 9.00 -5.84 2.85
C TYR A 95 8.95 -7.23 2.22
N ARG A 96 8.35 -7.37 1.03
CA ARG A 96 8.28 -8.64 0.29
C ARG A 96 9.65 -9.06 -0.24
N PHE A 97 10.40 -8.13 -0.82
CA PHE A 97 11.69 -8.38 -1.49
C PHE A 97 12.91 -8.11 -0.59
N GLY A 98 12.73 -7.43 0.54
CA GLY A 98 13.80 -7.08 1.47
C GLY A 98 14.63 -5.89 0.99
N TRP A 99 13.99 -4.88 0.39
CA TRP A 99 14.68 -3.69 -0.10
C TRP A 99 14.85 -2.68 1.03
N GLY A 100 16.05 -2.63 1.61
CA GLY A 100 16.40 -1.67 2.66
C GLY A 100 15.78 -1.97 4.04
N VAL A 101 15.04 -3.08 4.16
CA VAL A 101 14.38 -3.55 5.38
C VAL A 101 14.37 -5.07 5.42
N ASP A 102 14.28 -5.65 6.62
CA ASP A 102 14.15 -7.09 6.80
C ASP A 102 12.89 -7.64 6.14
N LYS A 103 13.03 -8.79 5.48
CA LYS A 103 11.94 -9.45 4.75
C LYS A 103 10.84 -9.87 5.72
N SER A 104 9.65 -9.33 5.52
CA SER A 104 8.47 -9.74 6.27
C SER A 104 7.25 -9.82 5.37
N LYS A 105 6.85 -11.06 5.06
CA LYS A 105 5.66 -11.32 4.24
C LYS A 105 4.38 -10.87 4.93
N GLN A 106 4.34 -10.93 6.27
CA GLN A 106 3.19 -10.49 7.05
C GLN A 106 2.99 -8.97 6.95
N MET A 107 4.08 -8.20 7.11
CA MET A 107 4.03 -6.75 6.96
C MET A 107 3.70 -6.36 5.51
N ALA A 108 4.28 -7.03 4.52
CA ALA A 108 3.96 -6.79 3.13
C ALA A 108 2.45 -6.91 2.85
N VAL A 109 1.82 -7.99 3.35
CA VAL A 109 0.36 -8.19 3.19
C VAL A 109 -0.46 -7.09 3.87
N SER A 110 -0.05 -6.60 5.05
CA SER A 110 -0.77 -5.49 5.68
C SER A 110 -0.71 -4.20 4.87
N TYR A 111 0.44 -3.87 4.28
CA TYR A 111 0.57 -2.68 3.43
C TYR A 111 -0.19 -2.84 2.10
N PHE A 112 -0.15 -4.03 1.48
CA PHE A 112 -0.95 -4.31 0.29
C PHE A 112 -2.45 -4.25 0.58
N ARG A 113 -2.92 -4.65 1.77
CA ARG A 113 -4.33 -4.46 2.17
C ARG A 113 -4.71 -2.98 2.21
N LEU A 114 -3.89 -2.15 2.85
CA LEU A 114 -4.15 -0.71 2.91
C LEU A 114 -4.21 -0.07 1.52
N ALA A 115 -3.26 -0.40 0.64
CA ALA A 115 -3.26 0.10 -0.74
C ALA A 115 -4.44 -0.45 -1.56
N ALA A 116 -4.79 -1.73 -1.40
CA ALA A 116 -5.93 -2.34 -2.08
C ALA A 116 -7.27 -1.71 -1.67
N ASP A 117 -7.43 -1.38 -0.37
CA ASP A 117 -8.62 -0.70 0.17
C ASP A 117 -8.75 0.74 -0.36
N LEU A 118 -7.63 1.38 -0.69
CA LEU A 118 -7.58 2.69 -1.36
C LEU A 118 -7.82 2.61 -2.88
N GLY A 119 -7.98 1.40 -3.42
CA GLY A 119 -8.33 1.17 -4.82
C GLY A 119 -7.17 0.87 -5.75
N ASP A 120 -5.98 0.54 -5.23
CA ASP A 120 -4.82 0.23 -6.07
C ASP A 120 -4.96 -1.10 -6.82
N VAL A 121 -4.79 -1.07 -8.13
CA VAL A 121 -4.90 -2.28 -8.97
C VAL A 121 -3.77 -3.27 -8.67
N ASP A 122 -2.54 -2.76 -8.56
CA ASP A 122 -1.35 -3.58 -8.36
C ASP A 122 -1.35 -4.23 -6.97
N ALA A 123 -1.69 -3.47 -5.92
CA ALA A 123 -1.83 -4.01 -4.57
C ALA A 123 -2.98 -5.01 -4.45
N GLN A 124 -4.11 -4.81 -5.15
CA GLN A 124 -5.19 -5.80 -5.18
C GLN A 124 -4.71 -7.13 -5.77
N GLN A 125 -3.94 -7.10 -6.86
CA GLN A 125 -3.37 -8.32 -7.45
C GLN A 125 -2.34 -8.97 -6.52
N ASP A 126 -1.43 -8.19 -5.93
CA ASP A 126 -0.40 -8.70 -5.02
C ASP A 126 -1.00 -9.29 -3.74
N LEU A 127 -2.03 -8.65 -3.19
CA LEU A 127 -2.78 -9.16 -2.05
C LEU A 127 -3.52 -10.46 -2.40
N ALA A 128 -4.21 -10.49 -3.53
CA ALA A 128 -4.92 -11.67 -3.99
C ALA A 128 -3.95 -12.85 -4.22
N PHE A 129 -2.76 -12.58 -4.77
CA PHE A 129 -1.70 -13.56 -4.91
C PHE A 129 -1.17 -14.07 -3.57
N ALA A 130 -1.00 -13.17 -2.59
CA ALA A 130 -0.57 -13.54 -1.25
C ALA A 130 -1.61 -14.44 -0.55
N LEU A 131 -2.90 -14.08 -0.62
CA LEU A 131 -4.01 -14.84 -0.05
C LEU A 131 -4.20 -16.20 -0.73
N ALA A 132 -4.09 -16.28 -2.06
CA ALA A 132 -4.24 -17.53 -2.80
C ALA A 132 -3.13 -18.54 -2.46
N ASN A 133 -1.91 -18.05 -2.20
CA ASN A 133 -0.76 -18.88 -1.87
C ASN A 133 -0.51 -19.03 -0.36
N GLY A 134 -1.22 -18.29 0.49
CA GLY A 134 -0.96 -18.24 1.93
C GLY A 134 0.42 -17.64 2.28
N LYS A 135 0.90 -16.66 1.51
CA LYS A 135 2.19 -16.01 1.74
C LYS A 135 2.02 -14.86 2.73
N GLY A 136 2.45 -15.05 3.97
CA GLY A 136 2.37 -14.00 5.00
C GLY A 136 0.97 -13.81 5.60
N CYS A 137 -0.01 -14.60 5.18
CA CYS A 137 -1.38 -14.60 5.69
C CYS A 137 -1.98 -16.00 5.62
N LYS A 138 -3.11 -16.21 6.30
CA LYS A 138 -3.88 -17.46 6.16
C LYS A 138 -4.40 -17.55 4.72
N LYS A 139 -4.24 -18.73 4.11
CA LYS A 139 -4.72 -18.99 2.76
C LYS A 139 -6.24 -18.85 2.70
N ASP A 140 -6.71 -17.92 1.89
CA ASP A 140 -8.14 -17.73 1.60
C ASP A 140 -8.34 -17.48 0.11
N LEU A 141 -8.85 -18.50 -0.57
CA LEU A 141 -9.09 -18.45 -2.01
C LEU A 141 -10.35 -17.67 -2.37
N LYS A 142 -11.33 -17.57 -1.47
CA LYS A 142 -12.56 -16.80 -1.72
C LYS A 142 -12.26 -15.31 -1.64
N GLU A 143 -11.52 -14.88 -0.62
CA GLU A 143 -11.07 -13.50 -0.48
C GLU A 143 -10.13 -13.11 -1.64
N ALA A 144 -9.18 -13.99 -2.01
CA ALA A 144 -8.31 -13.77 -3.17
C ALA A 144 -9.11 -13.60 -4.48
N ALA A 145 -10.10 -14.45 -4.73
CA ALA A 145 -10.97 -14.35 -5.90
C ALA A 145 -11.78 -13.04 -5.92
N ARG A 146 -12.17 -12.51 -4.76
CA ARG A 146 -12.82 -11.18 -4.67
C ARG A 146 -11.87 -10.07 -5.14
N PHE A 147 -10.66 -10.02 -4.62
CA PHE A 147 -9.68 -8.99 -4.98
C PHE A 147 -9.22 -9.08 -6.43
N TYR A 148 -9.02 -10.28 -6.98
CA TYR A 148 -8.71 -10.44 -8.41
C TYR A 148 -9.84 -9.91 -9.30
N ARG A 149 -11.11 -10.13 -8.94
CA ARG A 149 -12.24 -9.57 -9.71
C ARG A 149 -12.28 -8.05 -9.66
N LEU A 150 -11.97 -7.45 -8.50
CA LEU A 150 -11.86 -6.00 -8.37
C LEU A 150 -10.77 -5.45 -9.29
N ALA A 151 -9.59 -6.06 -9.28
CA ALA A 151 -8.49 -5.64 -10.15
C ALA A 151 -8.87 -5.78 -11.63
N ILE A 152 -9.46 -6.91 -12.04
CA ILE A 152 -9.90 -7.14 -13.43
C ILE A 152 -10.96 -6.11 -13.84
N ALA A 153 -11.90 -5.75 -12.95
CA ALA A 153 -12.90 -4.72 -13.23
C ALA A 153 -12.28 -3.33 -13.46
N GLN A 154 -11.09 -3.07 -12.90
CA GLN A 154 -10.32 -1.84 -13.10
C GLN A 154 -9.34 -1.92 -14.30
N GLY A 155 -9.35 -3.03 -15.06
CA GLY A 155 -8.51 -3.21 -16.25
C GLY A 155 -7.28 -4.10 -16.07
N ALA A 156 -7.11 -4.75 -14.92
CA ALA A 156 -6.02 -5.70 -14.72
C ALA A 156 -6.15 -6.94 -15.62
N PRO A 157 -5.03 -7.56 -16.02
CA PRO A 157 -5.07 -8.74 -16.86
C PRO A 157 -5.79 -9.91 -16.18
N SER A 158 -6.73 -10.53 -16.89
CA SER A 158 -7.46 -11.73 -16.44
C SER A 158 -6.74 -13.04 -16.79
N PHE A 159 -5.64 -12.97 -17.55
CA PHE A 159 -4.91 -14.14 -18.02
C PHE A 159 -4.42 -15.02 -16.84
N GLY A 160 -4.71 -16.32 -16.90
CA GLY A 160 -4.36 -17.26 -15.83
C GLY A 160 -5.25 -17.20 -14.57
N LEU A 161 -6.22 -16.29 -14.51
CA LEU A 161 -7.15 -16.12 -13.39
C LEU A 161 -8.54 -16.74 -13.64
N SER A 162 -8.67 -17.63 -14.62
CA SER A 162 -9.95 -18.32 -14.93
C SER A 162 -10.56 -19.03 -13.71
N TRP A 163 -9.73 -19.51 -12.78
CA TRP A 163 -10.20 -20.16 -11.55
C TRP A 163 -11.04 -19.26 -10.65
N VAL A 164 -10.89 -17.93 -10.74
CA VAL A 164 -11.62 -16.93 -9.94
C VAL A 164 -13.13 -16.96 -10.19
N TYR A 165 -13.56 -17.39 -11.39
CA TYR A 165 -14.96 -17.45 -11.80
C TYR A 165 -15.63 -18.82 -11.55
N LYS A 166 -14.97 -19.75 -10.87
CA LYS A 166 -15.60 -21.03 -10.50
C LYS A 166 -16.65 -20.82 -9.41
N ASP A 167 -17.77 -21.52 -9.49
CA ASP A 167 -18.92 -21.37 -8.58
C ASP A 167 -18.55 -21.41 -7.10
N LYS A 168 -17.58 -22.25 -6.73
CA LYS A 168 -17.05 -22.35 -5.35
C LYS A 168 -16.44 -21.04 -4.79
N TYR A 169 -16.06 -20.09 -5.64
CA TYR A 169 -15.43 -18.81 -5.28
C TYR A 169 -16.28 -17.59 -5.65
N LEU A 170 -17.39 -17.80 -6.37
CA LEU A 170 -18.46 -16.82 -6.47
C LEU A 170 -19.11 -16.71 -5.09
N GLY A 171 -19.30 -15.49 -4.59
CA GLY A 171 -19.92 -15.28 -3.28
C GLY A 171 -21.32 -15.90 -3.30
N ALA A 172 -21.64 -16.70 -2.29
CA ALA A 172 -22.99 -17.20 -2.08
C ALA A 172 -23.93 -16.05 -1.69
#